data_AF-A0A3B8KW40-F1
#
_entry.id   AF-A0A3B8KW40-F1
#
_cell.length_a   1.000
_cell.length_b   1.000
_cell.length_c   1.000
_cell.angle_alpha   90.00
_cell.angle_beta   90.00
_cell.angle_gamma   90.00
#
_symmetry.space_group_name_H-M   'P 1'
#
loop_
_entity.id
_entity.type
_entity.pdbx_description
1 polymer ?
#
loop_
_entity_poly.entity_id
_entity_poly.type
_entity_poly.pdbx_seq_one_letter_code
_entity_poly.pdbx_strand_id
1 'polypeptide(L)' 'FVETPVDTITNCAFGGKDLRSLYVTCGPYLLSIRTRIPGKAAYRPTK' A
#
# COMPACT_ATOMS: atom_id res chain seq x y z
N PHE A 1 -13.83 8.86 17.70
CA PHE A 1 -12.79 8.41 16.75
C PHE A 1 -11.51 8.23 17.56
N VAL A 2 -10.80 7.12 17.42
CA VAL A 2 -9.56 6.85 18.17
C VAL A 2 -8.41 6.96 17.17
N GLU A 3 -7.39 7.74 17.50
CA GLU A 3 -6.21 7.85 16.66
C GLU A 3 -5.45 6.53 16.64
N THR A 4 -5.11 6.07 15.45
CA THR A 4 -4.20 4.94 15.28
C THR A 4 -2.82 5.37 15.76
N PRO A 5 -2.15 4.59 16.65
CA PRO A 5 -0.80 4.91 17.06
C PRO A 5 0.14 5.06 15.87
N VAL A 6 1.06 6.02 15.94
CA VAL A 6 1.97 6.38 14.83
C VAL A 6 2.70 5.16 14.27
N ASP A 7 3.18 4.29 15.16
CA ASP A 7 4.00 3.12 14.79
C ASP A 7 3.16 1.89 14.39
N THR A 8 1.83 2.01 14.35
CA THR A 8 0.93 0.90 13.98
C THR A 8 0.62 0.95 12.49
N ILE A 9 1.09 -0.07 11.77
CA ILE A 9 0.71 -0.33 10.38
C ILE A 9 -0.71 -0.91 10.35
N THR A 10 -1.60 -0.32 9.54
CA THR A 10 -2.99 -0.76 9.43
C THR A 10 -3.32 -1.44 8.11
N ASN A 11 -2.62 -1.09 7.03
CA ASN A 11 -2.84 -1.67 5.70
C ASN A 11 -1.60 -1.45 4.81
N CYS A 12 -1.48 -2.29 3.77
CA CYS A 12 -0.57 -2.05 2.66
C CYS A 12 -1.14 -2.58 1.33
N ALA A 13 -0.80 -1.91 0.23
CA ALA A 13 -1.22 -2.33 -1.10
C ALA A 13 -0.19 -1.95 -2.16
N PHE A 14 -0.03 -2.83 -3.15
CA PHE A 14 0.73 -2.50 -4.35
C PHE A 14 -0.11 -1.65 -5.31
N GLY A 15 0.51 -0.62 -5.86
CA GLY A 15 -0.09 0.28 -6.83
C GLY A 15 0.94 0.95 -7.73
N GLY A 16 0.56 2.07 -8.33
CA GLY A 16 1.35 2.73 -9.38
C GLY A 16 1.18 2.05 -10.74
N LYS A 17 1.67 2.71 -11.80
CA LYS A 17 1.47 2.27 -13.20
C LYS A 17 2.05 0.88 -13.49
N ASP A 18 3.08 0.48 -12.76
CA ASP A 18 3.82 -0.78 -12.94
C ASP A 18 3.67 -1.76 -11.76
N LEU A 19 2.78 -1.47 -10.81
CA LEU A 19 2.58 -2.23 -9.57
C LEU A 19 3.85 -2.36 -8.70
N ARG A 20 4.83 -1.46 -8.83
CA ARG A 20 6.10 -1.49 -8.06
C ARG A 20 6.17 -0.48 -6.93
N SER A 21 5.05 0.15 -6.58
CA SER A 21 4.96 1.01 -5.40
C SER A 21 4.14 0.30 -4.32
N LEU A 22 4.76 0.02 -3.18
CA LEU A 22 4.07 -0.46 -1.99
C LEU A 22 3.66 0.75 -1.15
N TYR A 23 2.36 0.97 -1.06
CA TYR A 23 1.77 1.98 -0.17
C TYR A 23 1.49 1.35 1.19
N VAL A 24 1.83 2.06 2.26
CA VAL A 24 1.62 1.60 3.65
C VAL A 24 0.96 2.72 4.44
N THR A 25 -0.15 2.42 5.10
CA THR A 25 -0.79 3.34 6.05
C THR A 25 -0.34 2.98 7.46
N CYS A 26 0.21 3.96 8.19
CA CYS A 26 0.67 3.79 9.56
C CYS A 26 0.37 5.04 10.40
N GLY A 27 -0.56 4.90 11.36
CA GLY A 27 -1.06 6.05 12.12
C GLY A 27 -1.56 7.18 11.18
N PRO A 28 -1.00 8.41 11.32
CA PRO A 28 -1.34 9.55 10.47
C PRO A 28 -0.56 9.59 9.13
N TYR A 29 0.34 8.64 8.87
CA TYR A 29 1.24 8.66 7.72
C TYR A 29 0.79 7.73 6.59
N LEU A 30 1.08 8.16 5.36
CA LEU A 30 1.04 7.33 4.15
C LEU A 30 2.45 7.27 3.55
N LEU A 31 3.04 6.08 3.59
CA LEU A 31 4.37 5.82 3.05
C LEU A 31 4.27 5.22 1.66
N SER A 32 5.27 5.48 0.82
CA SER A 32 5.40 4.87 -0.50
C SER A 32 6.82 4.34 -0.69
N ILE A 33 6.94 3.03 -0.86
CA ILE A 33 8.23 2.34 -1.00
C ILE A 33 8.30 1.73 -2.41
N ARG A 34 9.38 2.02 -3.14
CA ARG A 34 9.63 1.42 -4.46
C ARG A 34 10.17 -0.01 -4.31
N THR A 35 9.56 -0.98 -4.97
CA THR A 35 9.93 -2.40 -4.87
C THR A 35 10.59 -2.92 -6.16
N ARG A 36 11.48 -3.91 -5.99
CA ARG A 36 12.11 -4.64 -7.10
C ARG A 36 11.17 -5.67 -7.75
N ILE A 37 10.13 -6.11 -7.06
CA ILE A 37 9.17 -7.10 -7.53
C ILE A 37 7.80 -6.44 -7.58
N PRO A 38 7.06 -6.50 -8.72
CA PRO A 38 5.72 -5.93 -8.81
C PRO A 38 4.72 -6.74 -7.97
N GLY A 39 3.72 -6.07 -7.44
CA GLY A 39 2.60 -6.71 -6.74
C GLY A 39 1.78 -7.60 -7.66
N LYS A 40 1.22 -8.68 -7.10
CA LYS A 40 0.29 -9.55 -7.81
C LYS A 40 -1.10 -8.91 -7.79
N ALA A 41 -1.65 -8.63 -8.97
CA ALA A 41 -3.04 -8.18 -9.08
C ALA A 41 -3.98 -9.31 -8.63
N ALA A 42 -4.68 -9.11 -7.50
CA ALA A 42 -5.66 -10.07 -6.99
C ALA A 42 -6.93 -10.12 -7.85
N TYR A 43 -7.29 -8.98 -8.46
CA TYR A 43 -8.38 -8.85 -9.40
C TYR A 43 -7.93 -8.01 -10.58
N ARG A 44 -8.18 -8.51 -11.80
CA ARG A 44 -8.08 -7.75 -13.04
C ARG A 44 -9.47 -7.75 -13.66
N PRO A 45 -10.23 -6.64 -13.63
CA PRO A 45 -11.52 -6.61 -14.31
C PRO A 45 -11.27 -6.88 -15.79
N THR A 46 -11.75 -8.01 -16.29
CA THR A 46 -11.86 -8.27 -17.72
C THR A 46 -12.91 -7.31 -18.28
N LYS A 47 -12.58 -6.66 -19.40
CA LYS A 47 -13.49 -5.77 -20.12
C LYS A 47 -14.80 -6.46 -20.48
#